data_AF-A0A1I8C756-F1
#
_entry.id   AF-A0A1I8C756-F1
#
_cell.length_a   1.000
_cell.length_b   1.000
_cell.length_c   1.000
_cell.angle_alpha   90.00
_cell.angle_beta   90.00
_cell.angle_gamma   90.00
#
_symmetry.space_group_name_H-M   'P 1'
#
loop_
_entity.id
_entity.type
_entity.pdbx_description
1 polymer ?
#
loop_
_entity_poly.entity_id
_entity_poly.type
_entity_poly.pdbx_seq_one_letter_code
_entity_poly.pdbx_strand_id
1 'polypeptide(L)'
;MMFKNIKYERLDNGNEENTSKTIGLTFYKAIVFWVLLFVVIITHLNTFYNVDDGISNFLSISLDNRDFLENEYAQLKMNNSNPKGCSIPKHDPWSKSALKYMQKKDNYELKKCNVTYVNDFVSFEEGILNIHPEKSNEDECLYQCIFPLNDWRFTEGNWTIIEKDTVPDCDVFHVECKSENGTATFNDLYLQINKIDFKPADNVDFLREGYDLPKNIHNYSVYIILLDSLSVGHATVS
;
A
#
# COMPACT_ATOMS: atom_id res chain seq x y z
N MET A 1 -100.12 -41.75 7.40
CA MET A 1 -99.82 -40.47 8.08
C MET A 1 -98.34 -40.17 7.84
N MET A 2 -98.03 -38.94 7.42
CA MET A 2 -96.76 -38.40 6.88
C MET A 2 -95.44 -39.13 7.21
N PHE A 3 -94.65 -39.44 6.16
CA PHE A 3 -93.19 -39.56 6.25
C PHE A 3 -92.52 -38.44 5.45
N LYS A 4 -91.59 -37.77 6.12
CA LYS A 4 -90.88 -36.55 5.75
C LYS A 4 -89.70 -36.90 4.85
N ASN A 5 -89.61 -36.32 3.66
CA ASN A 5 -88.43 -36.44 2.79
C ASN A 5 -87.29 -35.59 3.34
N ILE A 6 -86.12 -36.19 3.54
CA ILE A 6 -84.85 -35.51 3.83
C ILE A 6 -84.05 -35.46 2.52
N LYS A 7 -83.65 -34.25 2.13
CA LYS A 7 -82.80 -33.94 0.98
C LYS A 7 -81.35 -33.92 1.46
N TYR A 8 -80.47 -34.72 0.85
CA TYR A 8 -79.02 -34.64 1.05
C TYR A 8 -78.39 -33.88 -0.12
N GLU A 9 -77.69 -32.78 0.19
CA GLU A 9 -76.75 -32.11 -0.70
C GLU A 9 -75.36 -32.73 -0.53
N ARG A 10 -74.71 -33.03 -1.66
CA ARG A 10 -73.34 -33.55 -1.76
C ARG A 10 -72.41 -32.35 -1.94
N LEU A 11 -71.43 -32.20 -1.05
CA LEU A 11 -70.35 -31.21 -1.15
C LEU A 11 -69.25 -31.76 -2.07
N ASP A 12 -68.88 -30.95 -3.07
CA ASP A 12 -67.82 -31.26 -4.03
C ASP A 12 -66.41 -30.97 -3.47
N ASN A 13 -65.50 -31.93 -3.60
CA ASN A 13 -64.08 -31.82 -3.30
C ASN A 13 -63.33 -31.20 -4.49
N GLY A 14 -62.96 -29.93 -4.39
CA GLY A 14 -62.26 -29.21 -5.47
C GLY A 14 -61.05 -28.38 -5.04
N ASN A 15 -60.40 -28.66 -3.90
CA ASN A 15 -59.43 -27.72 -3.33
C ASN A 15 -58.10 -28.32 -2.80
N GLU A 16 -57.76 -29.57 -3.15
CA GLU A 16 -56.52 -30.22 -2.63
C GLU A 16 -55.30 -30.14 -3.57
N GLU A 17 -55.47 -29.82 -4.86
CA GLU A 17 -54.35 -29.93 -5.81
C GLU A 17 -53.45 -28.68 -5.88
N ASN A 18 -54.00 -27.50 -5.54
CA ASN A 18 -53.24 -26.23 -5.63
C ASN A 18 -52.40 -25.92 -4.38
N THR A 19 -52.77 -26.43 -3.20
CA THR A 19 -52.03 -26.22 -1.96
C THR A 19 -50.71 -27.00 -1.91
N SER A 20 -50.65 -28.18 -2.52
CA SER A 20 -49.43 -29.01 -2.55
C SER A 20 -48.29 -28.37 -3.36
N LYS A 21 -48.59 -27.76 -4.53
CA LYS A 21 -47.58 -27.12 -5.38
C LYS A 21 -46.98 -25.86 -4.77
N THR A 22 -47.76 -25.08 -4.03
CA THR A 22 -47.27 -23.84 -3.40
C THR A 22 -46.31 -24.14 -2.24
N ILE A 23 -46.57 -25.19 -1.46
CA ILE A 23 -45.72 -25.60 -0.33
C ILE A 23 -44.34 -26.09 -0.81
N GLY A 24 -44.30 -26.86 -1.91
CA GLY A 24 -43.05 -27.31 -2.52
C GLY A 24 -42.16 -26.16 -2.99
N LEU A 25 -42.75 -25.12 -3.58
CA LEU A 25 -42.01 -23.96 -4.07
C LEU A 25 -41.43 -23.11 -2.92
N THR A 26 -42.16 -22.97 -1.81
CA THR A 26 -41.66 -22.27 -0.61
C THR A 26 -40.52 -23.03 0.07
N PHE A 27 -40.59 -24.36 0.12
CA PHE A 27 -39.52 -25.18 0.67
C PHE A 27 -38.23 -25.10 -0.16
N TYR A 28 -38.36 -25.16 -1.49
CA TYR A 28 -37.21 -25.05 -2.38
C TYR A 28 -36.48 -23.70 -2.24
N LYS A 29 -37.24 -22.60 -2.16
CA LYS A 29 -36.67 -21.26 -1.94
C LYS A 29 -35.93 -21.14 -0.60
N ALA A 30 -36.45 -21.74 0.46
CA ALA A 30 -35.78 -21.76 1.77
C ALA A 30 -34.46 -22.53 1.71
N ILE A 31 -34.42 -23.69 1.06
CA ILE A 31 -33.21 -24.51 0.92
C ILE A 31 -32.13 -23.75 0.14
N VAL A 32 -32.49 -23.14 -1.00
CA VAL A 32 -31.54 -22.35 -1.81
C VAL A 32 -30.96 -21.17 -1.01
N PHE A 33 -31.80 -20.48 -0.22
CA PHE A 33 -31.34 -19.40 0.63
C PHE A 33 -30.32 -19.87 1.68
N TRP A 34 -30.58 -20.99 2.36
CA TRP A 34 -29.64 -21.53 3.35
C TRP A 34 -28.33 -22.01 2.73
N VAL A 35 -28.36 -22.59 1.54
CA VAL A 35 -27.14 -23.00 0.81
C VAL A 35 -26.29 -21.78 0.46
N LEU A 36 -26.89 -20.70 -0.05
CA LEU A 36 -26.18 -19.47 -0.37
C LEU A 36 -25.56 -18.83 0.88
N LEU A 37 -26.29 -18.80 1.99
CA LEU A 37 -25.81 -18.26 3.25
C LEU A 37 -24.63 -19.06 3.81
N PHE A 38 -24.66 -20.40 3.67
CA PHE A 38 -23.57 -21.27 4.09
C PHE A 38 -22.30 -21.07 3.24
N VAL A 39 -22.44 -20.86 1.93
CA VAL A 39 -21.31 -20.56 1.04
C VAL A 39 -20.64 -19.24 1.41
N VAL A 40 -21.42 -18.19 1.71
CA VAL A 40 -20.90 -16.89 2.16
C VAL A 40 -20.16 -17.00 3.50
N ILE A 41 -20.67 -17.81 4.43
CA ILE A 41 -19.98 -18.05 5.70
C ILE A 41 -18.64 -18.77 5.47
N ILE A 42 -18.61 -19.79 4.60
CA ILE A 42 -17.35 -20.51 4.30
C ILE A 42 -16.33 -19.59 3.64
N THR A 43 -16.73 -18.72 2.71
CA THR A 43 -15.79 -17.79 2.06
C THR A 43 -15.23 -16.75 3.04
N HIS A 44 -16.05 -16.25 3.97
CA HIS A 44 -15.57 -15.36 5.04
C HIS A 44 -14.66 -16.06 6.04
N LEU A 45 -14.93 -17.31 6.40
CA LEU A 45 -14.05 -18.07 7.28
C LEU A 45 -12.69 -18.37 6.62
N ASN A 46 -12.68 -18.80 5.34
CA ASN A 46 -11.43 -19.05 4.62
C ASN A 46 -10.57 -17.79 4.43
N THR A 47 -11.19 -16.62 4.21
CA THR A 47 -10.44 -15.36 4.14
C THR A 47 -9.87 -14.96 5.49
N PHE A 48 -10.58 -15.22 6.59
CA PHE A 48 -10.09 -14.95 7.95
C PHE A 48 -8.90 -15.84 8.32
N TYR A 49 -8.95 -17.14 8.02
CA TYR A 49 -7.87 -18.08 8.36
C TYR A 49 -6.57 -17.82 7.57
N ASN A 50 -6.63 -17.32 6.34
CA ASN A 50 -5.43 -17.04 5.54
C ASN A 50 -4.67 -15.77 5.97
N VAL A 51 -5.26 -14.91 6.79
CA VAL A 51 -4.62 -13.65 7.25
C VAL A 51 -3.70 -13.89 8.47
N ASP A 52 -3.97 -14.91 9.29
CA ASP A 52 -3.22 -15.16 10.53
C ASP A 52 -1.82 -15.78 10.31
N ASP A 53 -1.63 -16.62 9.30
CA ASP A 53 -0.34 -17.28 9.03
C ASP A 53 0.74 -16.32 8.50
N GLY A 54 0.33 -15.20 7.87
CA GLY A 54 1.24 -14.16 7.41
C GLY A 54 1.74 -13.23 8.53
N ILE A 55 0.89 -12.94 9.52
CA ILE A 55 1.19 -11.99 10.60
C ILE A 55 2.07 -12.64 11.68
N SER A 56 1.85 -13.91 11.99
CA SER A 56 2.61 -14.63 13.01
C SER A 56 4.10 -14.79 12.67
N ASN A 57 4.42 -15.04 11.40
CA ASN A 57 5.81 -15.14 10.92
C ASN A 57 6.53 -13.78 10.82
N PHE A 58 5.79 -12.68 10.65
CA PHE A 58 6.37 -11.34 10.63
C PHE A 58 6.68 -10.82 12.05
N LEU A 59 5.79 -11.12 13.01
CA LEU A 59 5.97 -10.68 14.40
C LEU A 59 7.17 -11.34 15.10
N SER A 60 7.45 -12.62 14.82
CA SER A 60 8.58 -13.34 15.41
C SER A 60 9.95 -12.78 14.98
N ILE A 61 10.08 -12.36 13.72
CA ILE A 61 11.33 -11.76 13.20
C ILE A 61 11.59 -10.37 13.80
N SER A 62 10.54 -9.61 14.14
CA SER A 62 10.70 -8.25 14.67
C SER A 62 11.05 -8.21 16.17
N LEU A 63 10.63 -9.22 16.95
CA LEU A 63 10.83 -9.25 18.40
C LEU A 63 12.23 -9.72 18.79
N ASP A 64 12.81 -10.69 18.08
CA ASP A 64 14.18 -11.19 18.35
C ASP A 64 15.26 -10.11 18.18
N ASN A 65 15.04 -9.13 17.30
CA ASN A 65 15.99 -8.04 17.07
C ASN A 65 15.96 -6.96 18.17
N ARG A 66 14.86 -6.83 18.91
CA ARG A 66 14.72 -5.77 19.93
C ARG A 66 15.56 -6.10 21.17
N ASP A 67 15.48 -7.33 21.66
CA ASP A 67 16.20 -7.76 22.86
C ASP A 67 17.73 -7.82 22.65
N PHE A 68 18.15 -8.08 21.41
CA PHE A 68 19.57 -8.02 21.02
C PHE A 68 20.12 -6.58 21.10
N LEU A 69 19.38 -5.61 20.55
CA LEU A 69 19.79 -4.20 20.52
C LEU A 69 19.79 -3.56 21.93
N GLU A 70 18.82 -3.91 22.78
CA GLU A 70 18.76 -3.37 24.16
C GLU A 70 19.94 -3.85 25.01
N ASN A 71 20.34 -5.12 24.88
CA ASN A 71 21.49 -5.66 25.60
C ASN A 71 22.82 -5.03 25.15
N GLU A 72 23.01 -4.82 23.84
CA GLU A 72 24.21 -4.17 23.31
C GLU A 72 24.31 -2.71 23.77
N TYR A 73 23.18 -1.98 23.79
CA TYR A 73 23.11 -0.59 24.25
C TYR A 73 23.39 -0.46 25.76
N ALA A 74 22.92 -1.40 26.58
CA ALA A 74 23.18 -1.43 28.02
C ALA A 74 24.68 -1.65 28.32
N GLN A 75 25.37 -2.50 27.54
CA GLN A 75 26.81 -2.73 27.71
C GLN A 75 27.66 -1.55 27.25
N LEU A 76 27.26 -0.83 26.20
CA LEU A 76 27.93 0.39 25.74
C LEU A 76 27.83 1.54 26.75
N LYS A 77 26.74 1.61 27.52
CA LYS A 77 26.52 2.68 28.51
C LYS A 77 27.33 2.50 29.81
N MET A 78 27.77 1.27 30.11
CA MET A 78 28.53 0.95 31.34
C MET A 78 30.05 1.12 31.20
N ASN A 79 30.58 1.15 29.97
CA ASN A 79 32.03 1.26 29.73
C ASN A 79 32.39 2.58 29.02
N ASN A 80 32.92 3.53 29.80
CA ASN A 80 33.67 4.73 29.43
C ASN A 80 32.94 6.08 29.20
N SER A 81 33.28 7.01 30.10
CA SER A 81 34.00 8.27 29.81
C SER A 81 34.03 8.73 28.35
N ASN A 82 33.37 9.86 28.09
CA ASN A 82 33.47 10.71 26.88
C ASN A 82 34.06 10.01 25.65
N PRO A 83 33.25 9.23 24.90
CA PRO A 83 33.72 8.57 23.70
C PRO A 83 34.14 9.63 22.67
N LYS A 84 35.42 9.63 22.28
CA LYS A 84 36.00 10.48 21.23
C LYS A 84 35.54 10.09 19.82
N GLY A 85 34.28 9.67 19.68
CA GLY A 85 33.71 9.12 18.45
C GLY A 85 33.37 7.64 18.58
N CYS A 86 32.33 7.23 17.88
CA CYS A 86 31.90 5.84 17.76
C CYS A 86 32.72 5.18 16.64
N SER A 87 33.52 4.17 16.97
CA SER A 87 34.26 3.38 15.99
C SER A 87 33.80 1.93 16.09
N ILE A 88 33.43 1.33 14.95
CA ILE A 88 33.04 -0.09 14.88
C ILE A 88 34.32 -0.89 14.64
N PRO A 89 34.94 -1.52 15.67
CA PRO A 89 36.34 -1.95 15.63
C PRO A 89 36.65 -3.06 14.61
N LYS A 90 35.60 -3.67 14.04
CA LYS A 90 35.69 -4.74 13.03
C LYS A 90 35.13 -4.35 11.66
N HIS A 91 34.44 -3.22 11.57
CA HIS A 91 33.78 -2.76 10.35
C HIS A 91 34.11 -1.29 10.17
N ASP A 92 35.37 -1.01 9.85
CA ASP A 92 35.76 0.31 9.36
C ASP A 92 35.15 0.49 7.95
N PRO A 93 34.17 1.40 7.78
CA PRO A 93 33.59 1.66 6.47
C PRO A 93 34.67 2.14 5.48
N TRP A 94 35.78 2.70 5.96
CA TRP A 94 36.89 3.16 5.14
C TRP A 94 38.01 2.12 4.98
N SER A 95 37.78 0.87 5.37
CA SER A 95 38.74 -0.22 5.20
C SER A 95 39.13 -0.41 3.72
N LYS A 96 40.37 -0.86 3.47
CA LYS A 96 40.84 -1.18 2.11
C LYS A 96 39.92 -2.16 1.37
N SER A 97 39.29 -3.08 2.09
CA SER A 97 38.29 -4.01 1.56
C SER A 97 36.98 -3.36 1.16
N ALA A 98 36.57 -2.28 1.82
CA ALA A 98 35.36 -1.53 1.50
C ALA A 98 35.62 -0.50 0.37
N LEU A 99 36.80 0.13 0.37
CA LEU A 99 37.21 1.08 -0.66
C LEU A 99 37.17 0.50 -2.08
N LYS A 100 37.40 -0.81 -2.27
CA LYS A 100 37.29 -1.45 -3.59
C LYS A 100 35.88 -1.42 -4.19
N TYR A 101 34.85 -1.23 -3.36
CA TYR A 101 33.46 -1.08 -3.78
C TYR A 101 33.04 0.39 -3.90
N MET A 102 33.76 1.32 -3.27
CA MET A 102 33.50 2.77 -3.31
C MET A 102 34.31 3.49 -4.39
N GLN A 103 35.48 2.96 -4.74
CA GLN A 103 36.32 3.54 -5.78
C GLN A 103 35.67 3.28 -7.15
N LYS A 104 35.29 4.37 -7.80
CA LYS A 104 34.99 4.37 -9.24
C LYS A 104 36.20 3.75 -9.93
N LYS A 105 36.01 2.63 -10.65
CA LYS A 105 37.05 2.22 -11.61
C LYS A 105 37.17 3.36 -12.61
N ASP A 106 38.37 3.90 -12.79
CA ASP A 106 38.62 5.09 -13.62
C ASP A 106 38.09 4.96 -15.07
N ASN A 107 37.76 3.73 -15.51
CA ASN A 107 37.18 3.40 -16.81
C ASN A 107 35.81 2.70 -16.74
N TYR A 108 35.02 2.88 -15.67
CA TYR A 108 33.63 2.40 -15.65
C TYR A 108 32.77 3.37 -16.46
N GLU A 109 32.76 3.18 -17.77
CA GLU A 109 31.73 3.78 -18.63
C GLU A 109 30.38 3.16 -18.23
N LEU A 110 29.54 3.96 -17.60
CA LEU A 110 28.14 3.61 -17.43
C LEU A 110 27.58 3.38 -18.83
N LYS A 111 27.24 2.12 -19.14
CA LYS A 111 26.48 1.82 -20.36
C LYS A 111 25.24 2.70 -20.31
N LYS A 112 25.08 3.56 -21.32
CA LYS A 112 23.88 4.37 -21.44
C LYS A 112 22.69 3.43 -21.42
N CYS A 113 21.78 3.64 -20.47
CA CYS A 113 20.52 2.94 -20.46
C CYS A 113 19.72 3.46 -21.65
N ASN A 114 19.50 2.62 -22.65
CA ASN A 114 18.58 2.94 -23.73
C ASN A 114 17.20 2.54 -23.23
N VAL A 115 16.38 3.54 -22.88
CA VAL A 115 14.97 3.31 -22.54
C VAL A 115 14.26 2.83 -23.81
N THR A 116 13.81 1.57 -23.80
CA THR A 116 13.07 0.97 -24.92
C THR A 116 11.56 0.96 -24.69
N TYR A 117 11.14 1.21 -23.46
CA TYR A 117 9.73 1.24 -23.09
C TYR A 117 9.15 2.62 -23.39
N VAL A 118 8.01 2.63 -24.07
CA VAL A 118 7.19 3.82 -24.29
C VAL A 118 5.87 3.54 -23.59
N ASN A 119 5.41 4.49 -22.78
CA ASN A 119 4.11 4.42 -22.13
C ASN A 119 3.07 4.99 -23.09
N ASP A 120 2.20 4.14 -23.61
CA ASP A 120 1.16 4.53 -24.57
C ASP A 120 -0.16 4.91 -23.89
N PHE A 121 -0.25 4.83 -22.56
CA PHE A 121 -1.50 5.04 -21.80
C PHE A 121 -1.60 6.43 -21.20
N VAL A 122 -0.57 6.86 -20.47
CA VAL A 122 -0.54 8.17 -19.82
C VAL A 122 0.82 8.85 -19.97
N SER A 123 0.80 10.17 -20.07
CA SER A 123 1.98 11.03 -19.99
C SER A 123 1.98 11.77 -18.65
N PHE A 124 3.14 11.83 -18.01
CA PHE A 124 3.34 12.60 -16.79
C PHE A 124 4.54 13.53 -16.97
N GLU A 125 4.25 14.81 -17.20
CA GLU A 125 5.26 15.84 -17.49
C GLU A 125 4.96 17.10 -16.69
N GLU A 126 5.98 17.69 -16.07
CA GLU A 126 5.86 18.93 -15.27
C GLU A 126 4.75 18.89 -14.19
N GLY A 127 4.51 17.72 -13.59
CA GLY A 127 3.48 17.54 -12.56
C GLY A 127 2.06 17.35 -13.11
N ILE A 128 1.91 17.34 -14.43
CA ILE A 128 0.62 17.18 -15.12
C ILE A 128 0.51 15.76 -15.66
N LEU A 129 -0.51 15.06 -15.19
CA LEU A 129 -0.92 13.73 -15.63
C LEU A 129 -2.02 13.84 -16.69
N ASN A 130 -1.77 13.23 -17.85
CA ASN A 130 -2.68 13.26 -18.99
C ASN A 130 -2.83 11.85 -19.58
N ILE A 131 -4.03 11.52 -20.04
CA ILE A 131 -4.26 10.31 -20.84
C ILE A 131 -3.77 10.57 -22.27
N HIS A 132 -3.07 9.59 -22.87
CA HIS A 132 -2.68 9.70 -24.26
C HIS A 132 -3.91 9.75 -25.19
N PRO A 133 -3.94 10.64 -26.19
CA PRO A 133 -5.12 10.83 -27.05
C PRO A 133 -5.60 9.54 -27.72
N GLU A 134 -4.66 8.67 -28.10
CA GLU A 134 -4.95 7.38 -28.75
C GLU A 134 -5.67 6.39 -27.81
N LYS A 135 -5.49 6.53 -26.48
CA LYS A 135 -6.13 5.68 -25.47
C LYS A 135 -7.34 6.28 -24.79
N SER A 136 -7.53 7.60 -24.90
CA SER A 136 -8.64 8.34 -24.29
C SER A 136 -10.04 7.84 -24.66
N ASN A 137 -10.20 7.16 -25.80
CA ASN A 137 -11.50 6.64 -26.26
C ASN A 137 -11.68 5.13 -26.01
N GLU A 138 -10.65 4.41 -25.56
CA GLU A 138 -10.64 2.95 -25.45
C GLU A 138 -10.58 2.47 -24.00
N ASP A 139 -9.88 3.21 -23.15
CA ASP A 139 -9.58 2.82 -21.77
C ASP A 139 -10.00 3.93 -20.78
N GLU A 140 -10.61 3.52 -19.68
CA GLU A 140 -10.85 4.38 -18.51
C GLU A 140 -9.61 4.32 -17.60
N CYS A 141 -8.93 5.46 -17.43
CA CYS A 141 -7.77 5.58 -16.55
C CYS A 141 -8.09 6.37 -15.27
N LEU A 142 -7.66 5.80 -14.15
CA LEU A 142 -7.84 6.33 -12.81
C LEU A 142 -6.48 6.46 -12.14
N TYR A 143 -6.38 7.36 -11.17
CA TYR A 143 -5.24 7.44 -10.27
C TYR A 143 -5.68 7.51 -8.81
N GLN A 144 -4.81 7.07 -7.90
CA GLN A 144 -4.99 7.27 -6.46
C GLN A 144 -3.65 7.66 -5.81
N CYS A 145 -3.72 8.55 -4.83
CA CYS A 145 -2.54 8.94 -4.05
C CYS A 145 -2.18 7.87 -3.03
N ILE A 146 -0.88 7.71 -2.76
CA ILE A 146 -0.36 6.82 -1.72
C ILE A 146 0.34 7.68 -0.68
N PHE A 147 -0.13 7.61 0.56
CA PHE A 147 0.42 8.38 1.68
C PHE A 147 1.12 7.45 2.68
N PRO A 148 2.32 7.81 3.16
CA PRO A 148 2.98 7.04 4.19
C PRO A 148 2.22 7.19 5.52
N LEU A 149 1.92 6.06 6.17
CA LEU A 149 1.37 6.05 7.53
C LEU A 149 2.48 5.88 8.57
N ASN A 150 3.49 5.06 8.25
CA ASN A 150 4.73 4.87 8.99
C ASN A 150 5.76 4.16 8.08
N ASP A 151 6.93 3.83 8.61
CA ASP A 151 8.05 3.23 7.87
C ASP A 151 7.70 1.94 7.11
N TRP A 152 6.64 1.23 7.51
CA TRP A 152 6.27 -0.08 6.95
C TRP A 152 4.89 -0.11 6.32
N ARG A 153 4.11 0.98 6.43
CA ARG A 153 2.70 1.00 6.04
C ARG A 153 2.38 2.28 5.30
N PHE A 154 1.55 2.11 4.26
CA PHE A 154 0.96 3.19 3.49
C PHE A 154 -0.57 3.13 3.59
N THR A 155 -1.20 4.25 3.30
CA THR A 155 -2.64 4.34 3.07
C THR A 155 -2.88 4.83 1.66
N GLU A 156 -3.89 4.27 1.02
CA GLU A 156 -4.31 4.65 -0.32
C GLU A 156 -5.44 5.67 -0.22
N GLY A 157 -5.42 6.66 -1.10
CA GLY A 157 -6.51 7.60 -1.30
C GLY A 157 -7.64 6.98 -2.12
N ASN A 158 -8.60 7.83 -2.51
CA ASN A 158 -9.66 7.38 -3.40
C ASN A 158 -9.19 7.39 -4.86
N TRP A 159 -9.64 6.42 -5.64
CA TRP A 159 -9.53 6.44 -7.09
C TRP A 159 -10.25 7.66 -7.68
N THR A 160 -9.53 8.39 -8.52
CA THR A 160 -9.96 9.61 -9.18
C THR A 160 -9.73 9.47 -10.68
N ILE A 161 -10.67 9.91 -11.50
CA ILE A 161 -10.55 9.87 -12.97
C ILE A 161 -9.44 10.81 -13.41
N ILE A 162 -8.59 10.35 -14.33
CA ILE A 162 -7.60 11.21 -14.98
C ILE A 162 -8.31 12.02 -16.05
N GLU A 163 -8.63 13.27 -15.73
CA GLU A 163 -9.12 14.24 -16.70
C GLU A 163 -7.95 14.93 -17.41
N LYS A 164 -8.27 15.79 -18.37
CA LYS A 164 -7.25 16.62 -19.03
C LYS A 164 -6.61 17.57 -18.01
N ASP A 165 -5.29 17.65 -18.04
CA ASP A 165 -4.45 18.48 -17.20
C ASP A 165 -4.60 18.16 -15.69
N THR A 166 -4.72 16.86 -15.36
CA THR A 166 -4.83 16.40 -13.96
C THR A 166 -3.53 16.63 -13.20
N VAL A 167 -3.60 17.21 -12.00
CA VAL A 167 -2.43 17.43 -11.14
C VAL A 167 -2.59 16.59 -9.87
N PRO A 168 -1.89 15.45 -9.73
CA PRO A 168 -1.91 14.66 -8.49
C PRO A 168 -1.33 15.47 -7.33
N ASP A 169 -2.09 15.60 -6.24
CA ASP A 169 -1.67 16.35 -5.03
C ASP A 169 -1.00 15.42 -4.00
N CYS A 170 0.04 14.71 -4.45
CA CYS A 170 0.81 13.78 -3.63
C CYS A 170 2.13 13.40 -4.31
N ASP A 171 3.13 13.03 -3.52
CA ASP A 171 4.45 12.65 -4.05
C ASP A 171 4.40 11.29 -4.77
N VAL A 172 3.63 10.34 -4.25
CA VAL A 172 3.49 9.00 -4.82
C VAL A 172 2.03 8.77 -5.20
N PHE A 173 1.81 8.35 -6.44
CA PHE A 173 0.48 7.97 -6.91
C PHE A 173 0.53 6.74 -7.80
N HIS A 174 -0.57 5.99 -7.76
CA HIS A 174 -0.79 4.79 -8.54
C HIS A 174 -1.75 5.12 -9.68
N VAL A 175 -1.42 4.70 -10.90
CA VAL A 175 -2.28 4.81 -12.07
C VAL A 175 -2.72 3.42 -12.51
N GLU A 176 -4.01 3.28 -12.82
CA GLU A 176 -4.60 2.08 -13.39
C GLU A 176 -5.51 2.46 -14.57
N CYS A 177 -5.31 1.81 -15.72
CA CYS A 177 -6.24 1.90 -16.85
C CYS A 177 -6.93 0.57 -17.09
N LYS A 178 -8.22 0.64 -17.44
CA LYS A 178 -9.05 -0.51 -17.78
C LYS A 178 -9.67 -0.32 -19.15
N SER A 179 -9.64 -1.38 -19.95
CA SER A 179 -10.46 -1.46 -21.17
C SER A 179 -11.95 -1.35 -20.87
N GLU A 180 -12.77 -1.08 -21.90
CA GLU A 180 -14.24 -1.08 -21.80
C GLU A 180 -14.83 -2.34 -21.13
N ASN A 181 -14.14 -3.49 -21.26
CA ASN A 181 -14.57 -4.76 -20.66
C ASN A 181 -14.15 -4.91 -19.18
N GLY A 182 -13.54 -3.88 -18.58
CA GLY A 182 -13.07 -3.84 -17.20
C GLY A 182 -11.73 -4.54 -16.94
N THR A 183 -11.08 -5.08 -17.97
CA THR A 183 -9.76 -5.71 -17.84
C THR A 183 -8.68 -4.63 -17.69
N ALA A 184 -7.82 -4.74 -16.68
CA ALA A 184 -6.68 -3.85 -16.48
C ALA A 184 -5.69 -3.97 -17.65
N THR A 185 -5.48 -2.88 -18.37
CA THR A 185 -4.57 -2.77 -19.52
C THR A 185 -3.25 -2.12 -19.15
N PHE A 186 -3.26 -1.28 -18.12
CA PHE A 186 -2.09 -0.58 -17.61
C PHE A 186 -2.16 -0.41 -16.10
N ASN A 187 -1.02 -0.55 -15.43
CA ASN A 187 -0.89 -0.41 -13.99
C ASN A 187 0.55 -0.03 -13.66
N ASP A 188 0.77 1.17 -13.11
CA ASP A 188 2.12 1.63 -12.74
C ASP A 188 2.10 2.64 -11.59
N LEU A 189 3.24 2.79 -10.92
CA LEU A 189 3.46 3.70 -9.81
C LEU A 189 4.35 4.87 -10.25
N TYR A 190 3.91 6.08 -9.90
CA TYR A 190 4.59 7.31 -10.21
C TYR A 190 5.09 7.97 -8.94
N LEU A 191 6.27 8.57 -9.06
CA LEU A 191 6.88 9.41 -8.04
C LEU A 191 7.14 10.78 -8.65
N GLN A 192 6.64 11.82 -7.99
CA GLN A 192 7.01 13.20 -8.26
C GLN A 192 7.61 13.82 -7.01
N ILE A 193 8.55 14.75 -7.23
CA ILE A 193 9.14 15.54 -6.17
C ILE A 193 8.86 16.99 -6.51
N ASN A 194 7.86 17.55 -5.83
CA ASN A 194 7.49 18.94 -6.02
C ASN A 194 8.47 19.84 -5.29
N LYS A 195 9.04 20.80 -6.02
CA LYS A 195 9.88 21.83 -5.41
C LYS A 195 8.97 22.78 -4.62
N ILE A 196 9.20 22.85 -3.31
CA ILE A 196 8.52 23.85 -2.48
C ILE A 196 9.14 25.22 -2.80
N ASP A 197 8.38 26.09 -3.46
CA ASP A 197 8.82 27.44 -3.83
C ASP A 197 9.05 28.34 -2.60
N PHE A 198 8.40 28.01 -1.49
CA PHE A 198 8.55 28.70 -0.22
C PHE A 198 9.50 27.93 0.70
N LYS A 199 10.74 28.40 0.82
CA LYS A 199 11.53 28.10 2.02
C LYS A 199 11.05 29.05 3.12
N PRO A 200 10.37 28.58 4.18
CA PRO A 200 10.20 29.42 5.35
C PRO A 200 11.57 29.92 5.78
N ALA A 201 11.71 31.22 5.95
CA ALA A 201 12.91 31.85 6.50
C ALA A 201 12.96 31.59 8.01
N ASP A 202 12.83 30.34 8.41
CA ASP A 202 13.05 29.95 9.79
C ASP A 202 14.56 30.03 10.01
N ASN A 203 14.96 30.92 10.91
CA ASN A 203 16.32 30.95 11.40
C ASN A 203 16.58 29.59 12.08
N VAL A 204 17.35 28.75 11.42
CA VAL A 204 17.81 27.46 11.95
C VAL A 204 18.85 27.75 13.04
N ASP A 205 18.38 28.15 14.21
CA ASP A 205 19.24 28.57 15.32
C ASP A 205 19.96 27.39 15.97
N PHE A 206 19.42 26.17 15.84
CA PHE A 206 20.02 24.96 16.45
C PHE A 206 21.36 24.53 15.84
N LEU A 207 21.72 25.06 14.67
CA LEU A 207 23.04 24.84 14.04
C LEU A 207 24.08 25.90 14.42
N ARG A 208 23.69 26.94 15.18
CA ARG A 208 24.63 27.98 15.62
C ARG A 208 25.49 27.46 16.78
N GLU A 209 26.77 27.81 16.77
CA GLU A 209 27.65 27.56 17.92
C GLU A 209 27.07 28.25 19.16
N GLY A 210 26.92 27.49 20.26
CA GLY A 210 26.38 28.00 21.52
C GLY A 210 24.85 28.03 21.62
N TYR A 211 24.12 27.36 20.73
CA TYR A 211 22.68 27.19 20.89
C TYR A 211 22.35 26.31 22.10
N ASP A 212 21.68 26.90 23.10
CA ASP A 212 21.15 26.18 24.25
C ASP A 212 19.75 25.62 23.94
N LEU A 213 19.60 24.32 24.08
CA LEU A 213 18.30 23.66 23.94
C LEU A 213 17.32 24.20 25.00
N PRO A 214 16.08 24.57 24.61
CA PRO A 214 15.06 24.97 25.56
C PRO A 214 14.83 23.88 26.62
N LYS A 215 14.85 24.27 27.90
CA LYS A 215 14.83 23.36 29.06
C LYS A 215 13.62 22.42 29.15
N ASN A 216 12.58 22.65 28.34
CA ASN A 216 11.32 21.89 28.34
C ASN A 216 11.18 20.94 27.13
N ILE A 217 12.23 20.73 26.34
CA ILE A 217 12.20 19.81 25.21
C ILE A 217 12.84 18.49 25.62
N HIS A 218 12.02 17.44 25.75
CA HIS A 218 12.50 16.09 26.00
C HIS A 218 13.29 15.57 24.79
N ASN A 219 14.45 14.97 25.07
CA ASN A 219 15.38 14.30 24.16
C ASN A 219 14.71 13.75 22.90
N TYR A 220 14.79 14.49 21.78
CA TYR A 220 14.53 13.89 20.49
C TYR A 220 15.73 13.03 20.13
N SER A 221 15.52 11.72 19.98
CA SER A 221 16.45 10.87 19.25
C SER A 221 16.35 11.26 17.78
N VAL A 222 17.27 12.10 17.33
CA VAL A 222 17.37 12.47 15.91
C VAL A 222 17.97 11.29 15.17
N TYR A 223 17.15 10.59 14.38
CA TYR A 223 17.61 9.59 13.43
C TYR A 223 17.71 10.25 12.05
N ILE A 224 18.92 10.56 11.60
CA ILE A 224 19.19 10.98 10.23
C ILE A 224 19.48 9.72 9.43
N ILE A 225 18.53 9.31 8.59
CA ILE A 225 18.78 8.27 7.58
C ILE A 225 19.10 9.00 6.28
N LEU A 226 20.40 9.15 6.00
CA LEU A 226 20.87 9.66 4.72
C LEU A 226 20.90 8.50 3.72
N LEU A 227 19.83 8.35 2.94
CA LEU A 227 19.85 7.49 1.77
C LEU A 227 20.43 8.28 0.60
N ASP A 228 21.76 8.30 0.50
CA ASP A 228 22.40 8.69 -0.73
C ASP A 228 22.42 7.47 -1.65
N SER A 229 21.49 7.43 -2.60
CA SER A 229 21.58 6.50 -3.72
C SER A 229 22.74 6.92 -4.61
N LEU A 230 23.98 6.69 -4.15
CA LEU A 230 25.18 6.79 -4.97
C LEU A 230 25.22 5.62 -5.94
N SER A 231 24.30 5.64 -6.91
CA SER A 231 24.65 5.05 -8.19
C SER A 231 25.83 5.85 -8.75
N VAL A 232 26.78 5.16 -9.38
CA VAL A 232 28.01 5.73 -9.93
C VAL A 232 27.78 6.94 -10.87
N GLY A 233 26.53 7.20 -11.29
CA GLY A 233 26.15 8.28 -12.21
C GLY A 233 25.74 9.63 -11.58
N HIS A 234 25.50 9.74 -10.27
CA HIS A 234 25.03 11.02 -9.68
C HIS A 234 26.13 11.95 -9.16
N ALA A 235 27.32 11.45 -8.87
CA ALA A 235 28.42 12.27 -8.36
C ALA A 235 29.27 12.94 -9.47
N THR A 236 28.69 13.23 -10.64
CA THR A 236 29.31 14.09 -11.64
C THR A 236 28.65 15.45 -11.61
N VAL A 237 29.25 16.35 -10.84
CA VAL A 237 29.07 17.79 -10.98
C VAL A 237 29.63 18.19 -12.35
N SER A 238 28.79 18.81 -13.18
CA SER A 238 29.16 19.59 -14.37
C SER A 238 29.54 21.01 -13.99
#